data_AF-A0A654TXB9-F1
#
_entry.id   AF-A0A654TXB9-F1
#
_cell.length_a   1.000
_cell.length_b   1.000
_cell.length_c   1.000
_cell.angle_alpha   90.00
_cell.angle_beta   90.00
_cell.angle_gamma   90.00
#
_symmetry.space_group_name_H-M   'P 1'
#
loop_
_entity.id
_entity.type
_entity.pdbx_description
1 polymer ?
#
loop_
_entity_poly.entity_id
_entity_poly.type
_entity_poly.pdbx_seq_one_letter_code
_entity_poly.pdbx_strand_id
1 'polypeptide(L)'
;MVIFGAGMGLPYFSTDTTAAQRALEIGADVVLMAKAVDGVFAEDPRVNPEAELLTAVSHREVLDRGLRVADATAFSLCMDNGMPILVFNLLTDGNIARAVRGEKIGTLVTT
;
A
#
# COMPACT_ATOMS: atom_id res chain seq x y z
N MET A 1 -0.10 16.34 14.25
CA MET A 1 -0.89 15.46 13.37
C MET A 1 -1.57 16.32 12.32
N VAL A 2 -1.45 15.96 11.04
CA VAL A 2 -2.16 16.61 9.93
C VAL A 2 -3.16 15.60 9.38
N ILE A 3 -4.40 16.04 9.13
CA ILE A 3 -5.45 15.23 8.52
C ILE A 3 -5.86 15.89 7.21
N PHE A 4 -5.70 15.18 6.09
CA PHE A 4 -6.17 15.64 4.78
C PHE A 4 -7.64 15.22 4.59
N GLY A 5 -8.53 16.21 4.53
CA GLY A 5 -9.96 16.02 4.23
C GLY A 5 -10.29 16.20 2.75
N ALA A 6 -11.53 15.86 2.36
CA ALA A 6 -12.11 16.07 1.03
C ALA A 6 -11.45 15.34 -0.16
N GLY A 7 -10.51 14.43 0.07
CA GLY A 7 -9.84 13.69 -1.01
C GLY A 7 -9.04 14.63 -1.92
N MET A 8 -9.06 14.37 -3.22
CA MET A 8 -8.50 15.28 -4.23
C MET A 8 -9.41 16.48 -4.52
N GLY A 9 -10.66 16.48 -4.03
CA GLY A 9 -11.66 17.51 -4.35
C GLY A 9 -12.23 17.39 -5.78
N LEU A 10 -11.93 16.30 -6.49
CA LEU A 10 -12.37 16.02 -7.85
C LEU A 10 -13.13 14.69 -7.92
N PRO A 11 -14.21 14.58 -8.73
CA PRO A 11 -14.87 13.30 -8.98
C PRO A 11 -13.91 12.33 -9.69
N TYR A 12 -14.20 11.03 -9.58
CA TYR A 12 -13.47 9.92 -10.21
C TYR A 12 -12.08 9.60 -9.64
N PHE A 13 -11.64 10.27 -8.57
CA PHE A 13 -10.41 9.94 -7.86
C PHE A 13 -10.69 9.16 -6.58
N SER A 14 -9.88 8.11 -6.36
CA SER A 14 -9.94 7.32 -5.14
C SER A 14 -9.24 8.02 -3.96
N THR A 15 -9.53 7.54 -2.76
CA THR A 15 -8.79 7.94 -1.56
C THR A 15 -7.34 7.46 -1.62
N ASP A 16 -7.07 6.29 -2.18
CA ASP A 16 -5.72 5.73 -2.36
C ASP A 16 -4.87 6.66 -3.27
N THR A 17 -5.45 7.20 -4.34
CA THR A 17 -4.77 8.17 -5.23
C THR A 17 -4.48 9.48 -4.50
N THR A 18 -5.44 9.95 -3.68
CA THR A 18 -5.23 11.15 -2.87
C THR A 18 -4.10 10.93 -1.87
N ALA A 19 -4.05 9.77 -1.21
CA ALA A 19 -3.01 9.44 -0.23
C ALA A 19 -1.63 9.42 -0.88
N ALA A 20 -1.49 8.78 -2.05
CA ALA A 20 -0.25 8.76 -2.83
C ALA A 20 0.20 10.19 -3.23
N GLN A 21 -0.72 11.00 -3.75
CA GLN A 21 -0.42 12.40 -4.11
C GLN A 21 0.05 13.21 -2.90
N ARG A 22 -0.67 13.15 -1.77
CA ARG A 22 -0.31 13.93 -0.59
C ARG A 22 1.00 13.46 0.03
N ALA A 23 1.28 12.15 0.01
CA ALA A 23 2.55 11.61 0.45
C ALA A 23 3.72 12.18 -0.36
N LEU A 24 3.57 12.29 -1.68
CA LEU A 24 4.57 12.91 -2.55
C LEU A 24 4.75 14.40 -2.26
N GLU A 25 3.65 15.15 -2.11
CA GLU A 25 3.71 16.60 -1.87
C GLU A 25 4.35 16.98 -0.54
N ILE A 26 4.19 16.16 0.50
CA ILE A 26 4.79 16.40 1.82
C ILE A 26 6.19 15.79 1.96
N GLY A 27 6.67 15.06 0.95
CA GLY A 27 7.94 14.35 1.01
C GLY A 27 7.96 13.22 2.04
N ALA A 28 6.88 12.43 2.11
CA ALA A 28 6.82 11.27 3.00
C ALA A 28 7.80 10.17 2.57
N ASP A 29 8.33 9.41 3.53
CA ASP A 29 9.25 8.31 3.26
C ASP A 29 8.54 7.04 2.75
N VAL A 30 7.26 6.85 3.12
CA VAL A 30 6.48 5.65 2.80
C VAL A 30 4.97 5.93 2.91
N VAL A 31 4.18 5.31 2.03
CA VAL A 31 2.72 5.27 2.14
C VAL A 31 2.29 4.02 2.92
N LEU A 32 1.71 4.23 4.10
CA LEU A 32 1.15 3.16 4.92
C LEU A 32 -0.28 2.82 4.48
N MET A 33 -0.46 1.70 3.78
CA MET A 33 -1.75 1.17 3.31
C MET A 33 -2.33 0.20 4.33
N ALA A 34 -3.20 0.72 5.19
CA ALA A 34 -3.92 -0.06 6.17
C ALA A 34 -5.10 -0.82 5.52
N LYS A 35 -5.06 -2.16 5.51
CA LYS A 35 -6.12 -3.02 4.94
C LYS A 35 -6.64 -4.01 6.00
N ALA A 36 -7.70 -4.75 5.67
CA ALA A 36 -8.26 -5.82 6.51
C ALA A 36 -7.62 -7.20 6.24
N VAL A 37 -6.45 -7.21 5.58
CA VAL A 37 -5.68 -8.41 5.22
C VAL A 37 -4.23 -8.21 5.65
N ASP A 38 -3.49 -9.29 5.83
CA ASP A 38 -2.11 -9.24 6.35
C ASP A 38 -1.11 -8.56 5.43
N GLY A 39 -1.39 -8.51 4.12
CA GLY A 39 -0.62 -7.76 3.14
C GLY A 39 -0.99 -8.18 1.72
N VAL A 40 -0.01 -8.21 0.83
CA VAL A 40 -0.15 -8.67 -0.54
C VAL A 40 0.19 -10.14 -0.62
N PHE A 41 -0.76 -10.93 -1.08
CA PHE A 41 -0.59 -12.38 -1.28
C PHE A 41 -0.17 -12.68 -2.70
N ALA A 42 0.57 -13.77 -2.88
CA ALA A 42 1.02 -14.28 -4.16
C ALA A 42 -0.14 -14.62 -5.11
N GLU A 43 -1.26 -15.05 -4.53
CA GLU A 43 -2.52 -15.41 -5.17
C GLU A 43 -3.69 -14.96 -4.28
N ASP A 44 -4.93 -15.02 -4.75
CA ASP A 44 -6.09 -14.69 -3.92
C ASP A 44 -6.27 -15.78 -2.84
N PRO A 45 -6.12 -15.47 -1.53
CA PRO A 45 -6.25 -16.46 -0.46
C PRO A 45 -7.67 -17.06 -0.35
N ARG A 46 -8.67 -16.43 -0.99
CA ARG A 46 -10.03 -16.95 -1.08
C ARG A 46 -10.15 -18.08 -2.11
N VAL A 47 -9.25 -18.11 -3.10
CA VAL A 47 -9.22 -19.10 -4.18
C VAL A 47 -8.16 -20.17 -3.91
N ASN A 48 -6.99 -19.76 -3.43
CA ASN A 48 -5.92 -20.66 -3.03
C ASN A 48 -5.61 -20.51 -1.52
N PRO A 49 -5.97 -21.49 -0.67
CA PRO A 49 -5.61 -21.49 0.75
C PRO A 49 -4.11 -21.49 1.01
N GLU A 50 -3.31 -21.96 0.06
CA GLU A 50 -1.84 -22.00 0.13
C GLU A 50 -1.21 -20.68 -0.38
N ALA A 51 -2.01 -19.62 -0.59
CA ALA A 51 -1.49 -18.33 -1.02
C ALA A 51 -0.49 -17.77 0.01
N GLU A 52 0.75 -17.60 -0.42
CA GLU A 52 1.81 -17.10 0.45
C GLU A 52 1.76 -15.57 0.55
N LEU A 53 1.96 -15.05 1.77
CA LEU A 53 2.13 -13.62 2.00
C LEU A 53 3.52 -13.18 1.52
N LEU A 54 3.56 -12.20 0.62
CA LEU A 54 4.81 -11.61 0.17
C LEU A 54 5.30 -10.62 1.22
N THR A 55 6.56 -10.72 1.66
CA THR A 55 7.13 -9.77 2.64
C THR A 55 7.67 -8.51 1.97
N ALA A 56 8.20 -8.65 0.75
CA ALA A 56 8.63 -7.56 -0.10
C ALA A 56 8.35 -7.93 -1.56
N VAL A 57 8.00 -6.93 -2.37
CA VAL A 57 7.71 -7.11 -3.80
C VAL A 57 8.09 -5.83 -4.54
N SER A 58 8.56 -5.95 -5.78
CA SER A 58 8.83 -4.75 -6.57
C SER A 58 7.56 -4.17 -7.18
N HIS A 59 7.52 -2.86 -7.46
CA HIS A 59 6.40 -2.26 -8.20
C HIS A 59 6.16 -2.98 -9.55
N ARG A 60 7.24 -3.36 -10.22
CA ARG A 60 7.19 -4.08 -11.48
C ARG A 60 6.61 -5.48 -11.32
N GLU A 61 7.03 -6.20 -10.29
CA GLU A 61 6.53 -7.54 -10.01
C GLU A 61 5.03 -7.54 -9.66
N VAL A 62 4.54 -6.51 -8.95
CA VAL A 62 3.11 -6.32 -8.71
C VAL A 62 2.33 -6.19 -10.03
N LEU A 63 2.85 -5.44 -11.00
CA LEU A 63 2.23 -5.30 -12.32
C LEU A 63 2.29 -6.59 -13.12
N ASP A 64 3.48 -7.22 -13.21
CA ASP A 64 3.71 -8.43 -13.99
C ASP A 64 2.84 -9.61 -13.50
N ARG A 65 2.61 -9.69 -12.18
CA ARG A 65 1.78 -10.73 -11.55
C ARG A 65 0.31 -10.32 -11.38
N GLY A 66 -0.06 -9.08 -11.73
CA GLY A 66 -1.42 -8.57 -11.56
C GLY A 66 -1.91 -8.52 -10.11
N LEU A 67 -1.00 -8.29 -9.15
CA LEU A 67 -1.33 -8.24 -7.73
C LEU A 67 -2.11 -6.95 -7.41
N ARG A 68 -3.15 -7.06 -6.58
CA ARG A 68 -3.99 -5.91 -6.23
C ARG A 68 -3.52 -5.26 -4.94
N VAL A 69 -2.79 -4.15 -5.06
CA VAL A 69 -2.26 -3.37 -3.92
C VAL A 69 -3.12 -2.14 -3.61
N ALA A 70 -3.36 -1.33 -4.65
CA ALA A 70 -4.17 -0.12 -4.64
C ALA A 70 -4.90 -0.01 -6.00
N ASP A 71 -5.67 1.05 -6.22
CA ASP A 71 -6.12 1.34 -7.58
C ASP A 71 -4.93 1.64 -8.50
N ALA A 72 -5.12 1.41 -9.80
CA ALA A 72 -4.06 1.50 -10.79
C ALA A 72 -3.43 2.91 -10.87
N THR A 73 -4.21 3.96 -10.61
CA THR A 73 -3.72 5.35 -10.67
C THR A 73 -2.81 5.66 -9.49
N ALA A 74 -3.25 5.33 -8.27
CA ALA A 74 -2.42 5.48 -7.07
C ALA A 74 -1.13 4.68 -7.17
N PHE A 75 -1.23 3.44 -7.65
CA PHE A 75 -0.09 2.55 -7.80
C PHE A 75 0.94 3.09 -8.81
N SER A 76 0.47 3.52 -9.98
CA SER A 76 1.35 4.11 -11.02
C SER A 76 2.03 5.37 -10.51
N LEU A 77 1.29 6.22 -9.79
CA LEU A 77 1.84 7.45 -9.19
C LEU A 77 2.97 7.14 -8.20
N CYS A 78 2.80 6.12 -7.36
CA CYS A 78 3.86 5.69 -6.44
C CYS A 78 5.07 5.11 -7.19
N MET A 79 4.83 4.23 -8.16
CA MET A 79 5.89 3.59 -8.96
C MET A 79 6.74 4.62 -9.70
N ASP A 80 6.11 5.56 -10.40
CA ASP A 80 6.79 6.57 -11.23
C ASP A 80 7.65 7.53 -10.39
N ASN A 81 7.31 7.71 -9.12
CA ASN A 81 8.04 8.58 -8.19
C ASN A 81 8.91 7.79 -7.20
N GLY A 82 8.99 6.47 -7.32
CA GLY A 82 9.75 5.61 -6.40
C GLY A 82 9.24 5.66 -4.95
N MET A 83 7.97 5.98 -4.72
CA MET A 83 7.35 6.08 -3.40
C MET A 83 7.05 4.68 -2.86
N PRO A 84 7.68 4.25 -1.74
CA PRO A 84 7.42 2.95 -1.15
C PRO A 84 6.00 2.86 -0.60
N ILE A 85 5.41 1.66 -0.67
CA ILE A 85 4.08 1.38 -0.12
C ILE A 85 4.20 0.21 0.87
N LEU A 86 3.75 0.39 2.10
CA LEU A 86 3.66 -0.69 3.09
C LEU A 86 2.20 -1.09 3.28
N VAL A 87 1.83 -2.29 2.82
CA VAL A 87 0.49 -2.85 3.03
C VAL A 87 0.50 -3.71 4.28
N PHE A 88 -0.39 -3.45 5.23
CA PHE A 88 -0.46 -4.21 6.48
C PHE A 88 -1.89 -4.29 7.04
N ASN A 89 -2.10 -5.25 7.93
CA ASN A 89 -3.38 -5.44 8.61
C ASN A 89 -3.59 -4.40 9.72
N LEU A 90 -4.65 -3.61 9.59
CA LEU A 90 -5.05 -2.62 10.61
C LEU A 90 -5.73 -3.24 11.82
N LEU A 91 -6.35 -4.42 11.66
CA LEU A 91 -7.17 -5.06 12.69
C LEU A 91 -6.33 -5.76 13.77
N THR A 92 -5.04 -5.98 13.51
CA THR A 92 -4.11 -6.51 14.50
C THR A 92 -3.65 -5.39 15.43
N ASP A 93 -3.89 -5.56 16.73
CA ASP A 93 -3.48 -4.58 17.73
C ASP A 93 -1.97 -4.30 17.68
N GLY A 94 -1.62 -3.01 17.76
CA GLY A 94 -0.23 -2.55 17.71
C GLY A 94 0.43 -2.52 16.33
N ASN A 95 -0.22 -2.97 15.24
CA ASN A 95 0.44 -3.05 13.93
C ASN A 95 0.89 -1.69 13.37
N ILE A 96 0.16 -0.60 13.60
CA ILE A 96 0.61 0.74 13.18
C ILE A 96 1.95 1.08 13.82
N ALA A 97 2.08 0.86 15.13
CA ALA A 97 3.31 1.14 15.86
C ALA A 97 4.48 0.25 15.39
N ARG A 98 4.19 -1.01 15.06
CA ARG A 98 5.17 -1.96 14.49
C ARG A 98 5.64 -1.53 13.10
N ALA A 99 4.72 -1.09 12.23
CA ALA A 99 5.02 -0.56 10.89
C ALA A 99 5.98 0.63 10.97
N VAL A 100 5.66 1.61 11.82
CA VAL A 100 6.48 2.83 11.97
C VAL A 100 7.86 2.54 12.57
N ARG A 101 7.99 1.48 13.38
CA ARG A 101 9.29 1.01 13.89
C ARG A 101 10.13 0.25 12.87
N GLY A 102 9.63 0.00 11.66
CA GLY A 102 10.31 -0.79 10.64
C GLY A 102 10.35 -2.28 10.94
N GLU A 103 9.44 -2.79 11.79
CA GLU A 103 9.27 -4.23 11.94
C GLU A 103 8.75 -4.84 10.63
N LYS A 104 9.17 -6.08 10.34
CA LYS A 104 8.72 -6.80 9.15
C LYS A 104 7.27 -7.26 9.33
N ILE A 105 6.34 -6.36 9.00
CA ILE A 105 4.90 -6.64 8.98
C ILE A 105 4.33 -6.39 7.59
N GLY A 106 3.41 -7.27 7.18
CA GLY A 106 2.78 -7.20 5.87
C GLY A 106 3.77 -7.20 4.71
N THR A 107 3.52 -6.35 3.72
CA THR A 107 4.27 -6.33 2.45
C THR A 107 4.79 -4.94 2.12
N LEU A 108 6.10 -4.85 1.94
CA LEU A 108 6.74 -3.64 1.40
C LEU A 108 6.80 -3.71 -0.13
N VAL A 109 6.17 -2.76 -0.81
CA VAL A 109 6.31 -2.51 -2.25
C VAL A 109 7.32 -1.41 -2.46
N THR A 110 8.36 -1.68 -3.25
CA THR A 110 9.41 -0.71 -3.54
C THR A 110 9.98 -0.93 -4.95
N THR A 111 10.79 -0.02 -5.46
CA THR A 111 11.38 -0.12 -6.81
C THR A 111 12.71 -0.84 -6.78
#